data_AF-A0A655A8B7-F1
#
_entry.id   AF-A0A655A8B7-F1
#
_cell.length_a   1.000
_cell.length_b   1.000
_cell.length_c   1.000
_cell.angle_alpha   90.00
_cell.angle_beta   90.00
_cell.angle_gamma   90.00
#
_symmetry.space_group_name_H-M   'P 1'
#
loop_
_entity.id
_entity.type
_entity.pdbx_description
1 polymer ?
#
loop_
_entity_poly.entity_id
_entity_poly.type
_entity_poly.pdbx_seq_one_letter_code
_entity_poly.pdbx_strand_id
1 'polypeptide(L)'
;MLVAANRNAFVQLVLSNLFGQNAPAIAAAEAMYEQMWAADVAAMVGYHGGASAAAAQLSSWSIGLQQALPAAPSALAAAIGLGNIGVGNLGGGNTGDYNLGSGNSGNANVGSGNSGNANVGSGNDGATNLGSGNIGNTNLGSGNVGNVNLGSGNRGFGNLGNGNFGSGNLGSGNTGSTNFGGGNLGSFNLGSGNIGSSNIGFGNNGDNNLGLGNNGNNNIGFGLTGDNLVGIGALNSGIGNLGFGNSGNNNIGFFNSGNNNVGFFNSGNNNFGFGNAGDINTGFGNAGDTNTGFGNAGFFNMGIGNAGNEDMGVGNGGSFNVGVGNAGNQSVGFGNAGTLNVGFANAGSINTGFANSGSINTGGFDSGDRNTGFGSSVDQSVSSSGFGNTGMNSSGFFNTGNVSAGYGNNGDVQSGINNTNSGGFNVGFYNSGAGTVGIANSGLQTTGIANSGTLNTGVANTGDHSSGGFNQGSDQSGFFGQP
;
A
#
# COMPACT_ATOMS: atom_id res chain seq x y z
N MET A 1 -26.53 -110.33 22.94
CA MET A 1 -26.61 -111.50 22.02
C MET A 1 -27.12 -112.77 22.71
N LEU A 2 -26.70 -113.06 23.96
CA LEU A 2 -27.04 -114.30 24.67
C LEU A 2 -28.54 -114.46 24.99
N VAL A 3 -29.23 -113.39 25.40
CA VAL A 3 -30.68 -113.42 25.68
C VAL A 3 -31.50 -113.81 24.45
N ALA A 4 -31.24 -113.19 23.29
CA ALA A 4 -31.94 -113.51 22.06
C ALA A 4 -31.68 -114.95 21.58
N ALA A 5 -30.45 -115.45 21.74
CA ALA A 5 -30.11 -116.84 21.43
C ALA A 5 -30.87 -117.83 22.33
N ASN A 6 -30.96 -117.55 23.64
CA ASN A 6 -31.74 -118.34 24.59
C ASN A 6 -33.24 -118.34 24.26
N ARG A 7 -33.84 -117.16 23.97
CA ARG A 7 -35.27 -117.09 23.60
C ARG A 7 -35.59 -117.82 22.30
N ASN A 8 -34.71 -117.75 21.30
CA ASN A 8 -34.87 -118.53 20.07
C ASN A 8 -34.78 -120.04 20.33
N ALA A 9 -33.81 -120.49 21.14
CA ALA A 9 -33.70 -121.89 21.52
C ALA A 9 -34.93 -122.38 22.31
N PHE A 10 -35.44 -121.57 23.23
CA PHE A 10 -36.66 -121.85 23.98
C PHE A 10 -37.87 -122.07 23.05
N VAL A 11 -38.09 -121.19 22.07
CA VAL A 11 -39.20 -121.33 21.12
C VAL A 11 -39.07 -122.62 20.30
N GLN A 12 -37.88 -122.99 19.85
CA GLN A 12 -37.65 -124.24 19.13
C GLN A 12 -37.93 -125.48 20.00
N LEU A 13 -37.53 -125.44 21.28
CA LEU A 13 -37.80 -126.51 22.24
C LEU A 13 -39.30 -126.66 22.52
N VAL A 14 -40.04 -125.55 22.63
CA VAL A 14 -41.50 -125.53 22.83
C VAL A 14 -42.22 -126.07 21.60
N LEU A 15 -41.87 -125.61 20.39
CA LEU A 15 -42.50 -126.06 19.14
C LEU A 15 -42.32 -127.55 18.88
N SER A 16 -41.20 -128.13 19.33
CA SER A 16 -40.92 -129.56 19.20
C SER A 16 -41.46 -130.42 20.36
N ASN A 17 -42.14 -129.84 21.36
CA ASN A 17 -42.56 -130.52 22.59
C ASN A 17 -43.94 -131.23 22.50
N LEU A 18 -44.23 -131.93 21.40
CA LEU A 18 -45.56 -132.49 21.12
C LEU A 18 -46.08 -133.48 22.19
N PHE A 19 -45.18 -134.19 22.88
CA PHE A 19 -45.52 -135.18 23.91
C PHE A 19 -44.95 -134.83 25.29
N GLY A 20 -44.44 -133.62 25.49
CA GLY A 20 -43.81 -133.21 26.75
C GLY A 20 -42.35 -133.67 26.92
N GLN A 21 -41.75 -134.27 25.90
CA GLN A 21 -40.41 -134.84 25.94
C GLN A 21 -39.28 -133.82 26.19
N ASN A 22 -39.53 -132.54 25.89
CA ASN A 22 -38.57 -131.44 26.06
C ASN A 22 -38.78 -130.66 27.36
N ALA A 23 -39.71 -131.06 28.24
CA ALA A 23 -40.03 -130.31 29.46
C ALA A 23 -38.77 -129.97 30.33
N PRO A 24 -37.80 -130.88 30.55
CA PRO A 24 -36.58 -130.54 31.29
C PRO A 24 -35.70 -129.50 30.58
N ALA A 25 -35.61 -129.57 29.25
CA ALA A 25 -34.80 -128.64 28.46
C ALA A 25 -35.43 -127.24 28.38
N ILE A 26 -36.77 -127.16 28.31
CA ILE A 26 -37.53 -125.92 28.38
C ILE A 26 -37.33 -125.25 29.76
N ALA A 27 -37.42 -126.02 30.84
CA ALA A 27 -37.18 -125.51 32.19
C ALA A 27 -35.74 -125.01 32.38
N ALA A 28 -34.75 -125.72 31.82
CA ALA A 28 -33.36 -125.28 31.84
C ALA A 28 -33.15 -123.97 31.04
N ALA A 29 -33.79 -123.84 29.88
CA ALA A 29 -33.73 -122.61 29.09
C ALA A 29 -34.35 -121.40 29.82
N GLU A 30 -35.48 -121.58 30.51
CA GLU A 30 -36.09 -120.54 31.36
C GLU A 30 -35.22 -120.23 32.58
N ALA A 31 -34.63 -121.23 33.24
CA ALA A 31 -33.71 -120.99 34.35
C ALA A 31 -32.47 -120.18 33.93
N MET A 32 -31.93 -120.43 32.74
CA MET A 32 -30.84 -119.63 32.17
C MET A 32 -31.28 -118.20 31.85
N TYR A 33 -32.53 -118.01 31.40
CA TYR A 33 -33.09 -116.67 31.16
C TYR A 33 -33.22 -115.88 32.46
N GLU A 34 -33.76 -116.50 33.51
CA GLU A 34 -33.87 -115.90 34.85
C GLU A 34 -32.49 -115.54 35.45
N GLN A 35 -31.47 -116.36 35.20
CA GLN A 35 -30.10 -116.03 35.60
C GLN A 35 -29.54 -114.80 34.86
N MET A 36 -29.78 -114.70 33.55
CA MET A 36 -29.39 -113.51 32.78
C MET A 36 -30.15 -112.27 33.25
N TRP A 37 -31.45 -112.41 33.54
CA TRP A 37 -32.26 -111.32 34.10
C TRP A 37 -31.74 -110.87 35.47
N ALA A 38 -31.46 -111.80 36.38
CA ALA A 38 -30.91 -111.49 37.70
C ALA A 38 -29.54 -110.81 37.62
N ALA A 39 -28.68 -111.23 36.69
CA ALA A 39 -27.37 -110.62 36.46
C ALA A 39 -27.49 -109.17 35.97
N ASP A 40 -28.39 -108.90 35.01
CA ASP A 40 -28.63 -107.55 34.51
C ASP A 40 -29.21 -106.64 35.61
N VAL A 41 -30.14 -107.15 36.43
CA VAL A 41 -30.68 -106.41 37.58
C VAL A 41 -29.58 -106.09 38.60
N ALA A 42 -28.72 -107.06 38.95
CA ALA A 42 -27.62 -106.84 39.87
C ALA A 42 -26.62 -105.80 39.33
N ALA A 43 -26.30 -105.84 38.04
CA ALA A 43 -25.44 -104.86 37.39
C ALA A 43 -26.04 -103.44 37.42
N MET A 44 -27.35 -103.30 37.13
CA MET A 44 -28.04 -102.01 37.15
C MET A 44 -28.17 -101.44 38.57
N VAL A 45 -28.43 -102.29 39.58
CA VAL A 45 -28.45 -101.89 40.99
C VAL A 45 -27.05 -101.46 41.45
N GLY A 46 -26.00 -102.18 41.04
CA GLY A 46 -24.61 -101.80 41.31
C GLY A 46 -24.23 -100.47 40.67
N TYR A 47 -24.62 -100.26 39.41
CA TYR A 47 -24.42 -98.99 38.70
C TYR A 47 -25.15 -97.83 39.40
N HIS A 48 -26.43 -98.01 39.76
CA HIS A 48 -27.19 -97.00 40.48
C HIS A 48 -26.57 -96.69 41.85
N GLY A 49 -26.14 -97.71 42.60
CA GLY A 49 -25.46 -97.55 43.89
C GLY A 49 -24.16 -96.76 43.77
N GLY A 50 -23.31 -97.10 42.79
CA GLY A 50 -22.06 -96.39 42.51
C GLY A 50 -22.29 -94.95 42.05
N ALA A 51 -23.21 -94.73 41.12
CA ALA A 51 -23.55 -93.40 40.62
C ALA A 51 -24.18 -92.51 41.71
N SER A 52 -25.08 -93.06 42.53
CA SER A 52 -25.71 -92.34 43.64
C SER A 52 -24.71 -92.00 44.75
N ALA A 53 -23.79 -92.90 45.08
CA ALA A 53 -22.73 -92.63 46.04
C ALA A 53 -21.77 -91.54 45.54
N ALA A 54 -21.41 -91.56 44.26
CA ALA A 54 -20.61 -90.49 43.65
C ALA A 54 -21.36 -89.15 43.65
N ALA A 55 -22.66 -89.15 43.34
CA ALA A 55 -23.49 -87.95 43.39
C ALA A 55 -23.67 -87.40 44.82
N ALA A 56 -23.79 -88.27 45.83
CA ALA A 56 -23.91 -87.89 47.24
C ALA A 56 -22.62 -87.28 47.81
N GLN A 57 -21.46 -87.56 47.19
CA GLN A 57 -20.19 -86.92 47.54
C GLN A 57 -20.04 -85.50 46.94
N LEU A 58 -20.90 -85.10 46.01
CA LEU A 58 -20.93 -83.74 45.51
C LEU A 58 -21.57 -82.85 46.59
N SER A 59 -20.77 -81.94 47.15
CA SER A 59 -21.24 -80.95 48.10
C SER A 59 -22.25 -80.01 47.42
N SER A 60 -23.24 -79.54 48.19
CA SER A 60 -24.12 -78.47 47.72
C SER A 60 -23.29 -77.21 47.46
N TRP A 61 -23.59 -76.51 46.36
CA TRP A 61 -22.92 -75.26 46.00
C TRP A 61 -22.92 -74.24 47.15
N SER A 62 -23.93 -74.27 48.02
CA SER A 62 -24.02 -73.43 49.22
C SER A 62 -22.93 -73.71 50.25
N ILE A 63 -22.51 -74.96 50.43
CA ILE A 63 -21.48 -75.33 51.43
C ILE A 63 -20.07 -75.16 50.85
N GLY A 64 -19.89 -75.49 49.56
CA GLY A 64 -18.61 -75.30 48.87
C GLY A 64 -18.18 -73.83 48.80
N LEU A 65 -19.11 -72.91 48.58
CA LEU A 65 -18.82 -71.46 48.54
C LEU A 65 -18.49 -70.90 49.94
N GLN A 66 -19.10 -71.43 51.00
CA GLN A 66 -18.95 -70.92 52.37
C GLN A 66 -17.66 -71.41 53.06
N GLN A 67 -17.08 -72.54 52.63
CA GLN A 67 -15.78 -73.02 53.15
C GLN A 67 -14.57 -72.55 52.33
N ALA A 68 -14.76 -72.19 51.06
CA ALA A 68 -13.71 -71.59 50.24
C ALA A 68 -13.45 -70.10 50.57
N LEU A 69 -14.35 -69.46 51.31
CA LEU A 69 -14.24 -68.08 51.78
C LEU A 69 -14.01 -68.09 53.31
N PRO A 70 -12.77 -68.04 53.81
CA PRO A 70 -12.55 -67.70 55.21
C PRO A 70 -13.18 -66.32 55.47
N ALA A 71 -13.82 -66.17 56.63
CA ALA A 71 -14.47 -64.93 57.05
C ALA A 71 -13.53 -63.72 56.92
N ALA A 72 -13.67 -62.98 55.82
CA ALA A 72 -13.04 -61.69 55.61
C ALA A 72 -14.13 -60.72 55.15
N PRO A 73 -14.83 -60.03 56.08
CA PRO A 73 -15.79 -58.98 55.73
C PRO A 73 -15.15 -57.73 55.09
N SER A 74 -13.86 -57.77 54.72
CA SER A 74 -13.13 -56.63 54.15
C SER A 74 -12.43 -56.93 52.82
N ALA A 75 -12.25 -58.20 52.43
CA ALA A 75 -11.44 -58.56 51.25
C ALA A 75 -12.26 -58.85 49.99
N LEU A 76 -13.50 -59.34 50.09
CA LEU A 76 -14.39 -59.51 48.92
C LEU A 76 -14.97 -58.16 48.45
N ALA A 77 -15.11 -57.18 49.35
CA ALA A 77 -15.37 -55.79 48.99
C ALA A 77 -14.14 -55.09 48.38
N ALA A 78 -12.92 -55.63 48.56
CA ALA A 78 -11.73 -55.21 47.84
C ALA A 78 -11.56 -55.93 46.49
N ALA A 79 -12.40 -56.93 46.20
CA ALA A 79 -12.39 -57.73 44.98
C ALA A 79 -13.37 -57.20 43.91
N ILE A 80 -13.49 -55.88 43.77
CA ILE A 80 -14.34 -55.26 42.74
C ILE A 80 -13.60 -55.08 41.40
N GLY A 81 -12.52 -55.86 41.19
CA GLY A 81 -12.01 -56.24 39.88
C GLY A 81 -10.70 -57.04 39.96
N LEU A 82 -10.59 -58.02 39.07
CA LEU A 82 -9.41 -58.89 38.95
C LEU A 82 -8.18 -58.08 38.53
N GLY A 83 -7.01 -58.36 39.13
CA GLY A 83 -5.72 -57.78 38.71
C GLY A 83 -5.39 -56.38 39.24
N ASN A 84 -6.07 -55.90 40.29
CA ASN A 84 -5.74 -54.62 40.92
C ASN A 84 -4.51 -54.72 41.86
N ILE A 85 -3.62 -53.72 41.83
CA ILE A 85 -2.47 -53.50 42.72
C ILE A 85 -2.64 -52.11 43.35
N GLY A 86 -2.81 -52.02 44.68
CA GLY A 86 -3.06 -50.77 45.42
C GLY A 86 -4.40 -50.77 46.17
N VAL A 87 -4.75 -49.65 46.80
CA VAL A 87 -5.92 -49.50 47.68
C VAL A 87 -7.03 -48.69 47.01
N GLY A 88 -8.30 -49.01 47.30
CA GLY A 88 -9.45 -48.18 46.89
C GLY A 88 -9.81 -48.25 45.40
N ASN A 89 -9.35 -49.27 44.68
CA ASN A 89 -9.64 -49.46 43.27
C ASN A 89 -10.99 -50.17 43.03
N LEU A 90 -11.77 -49.70 42.06
CA LEU A 90 -13.06 -50.25 41.63
C LEU A 90 -13.05 -50.49 40.11
N GLY A 91 -13.25 -51.73 39.65
CA GLY A 91 -12.96 -52.20 38.28
C GLY A 91 -11.64 -53.00 38.21
N GLY A 92 -11.20 -53.49 37.05
CA GLY A 92 -10.12 -54.49 36.94
C GLY A 92 -8.80 -54.01 36.33
N GLY A 93 -7.68 -54.63 36.69
CA GLY A 93 -6.36 -54.40 36.09
C GLY A 93 -5.73 -53.04 36.43
N ASN A 94 -6.07 -52.43 37.56
CA ASN A 94 -5.54 -51.13 37.97
C ASN A 94 -4.23 -51.26 38.78
N THR A 95 -3.25 -50.39 38.57
CA THR A 95 -2.02 -50.26 39.39
C THR A 95 -1.94 -48.86 40.00
N GLY A 96 -1.87 -48.74 41.32
CA GLY A 96 -1.95 -47.49 42.08
C GLY A 96 -3.21 -47.42 42.93
N ASP A 97 -3.49 -46.25 43.52
CA ASP A 97 -4.56 -46.08 44.52
C ASP A 97 -5.76 -45.29 43.98
N TYR A 98 -6.96 -45.59 44.48
CA TYR A 98 -8.21 -44.85 44.26
C TYR A 98 -8.68 -44.75 42.80
N ASN A 99 -8.44 -45.78 41.98
CA ASN A 99 -8.88 -45.80 40.58
C ASN A 99 -10.30 -46.35 40.40
N LEU A 100 -11.10 -45.72 39.55
CA LEU A 100 -12.45 -46.15 39.15
C LEU A 100 -12.47 -46.48 37.65
N GLY A 101 -12.68 -47.75 37.30
CA GLY A 101 -12.66 -48.28 35.92
C GLY A 101 -11.57 -49.34 35.76
N SER A 102 -11.08 -49.56 34.53
CA SER A 102 -10.17 -50.69 34.26
C SER A 102 -8.87 -50.29 33.55
N GLY A 103 -7.79 -51.01 33.85
CA GLY A 103 -6.50 -50.86 33.15
C GLY A 103 -5.78 -49.54 33.42
N ASN A 104 -6.02 -48.89 34.57
CA ASN A 104 -5.33 -47.65 34.92
C ASN A 104 -3.98 -47.91 35.60
N SER A 105 -2.98 -47.07 35.35
CA SER A 105 -1.65 -47.07 35.99
C SER A 105 -1.37 -45.69 36.58
N GLY A 106 -1.25 -45.59 37.90
CA GLY A 106 -1.19 -44.35 38.68
C GLY A 106 -2.40 -44.19 39.60
N ASN A 107 -2.56 -43.00 40.18
CA ASN A 107 -3.51 -42.77 41.28
C ASN A 107 -4.71 -41.91 40.87
N ALA A 108 -5.84 -42.15 41.52
CA ALA A 108 -7.06 -41.33 41.45
C ALA A 108 -7.64 -41.15 40.03
N ASN A 109 -7.50 -42.16 39.15
CA ASN A 109 -8.04 -42.10 37.79
C ASN A 109 -9.51 -42.56 37.76
N VAL A 110 -10.32 -41.95 36.88
CA VAL A 110 -11.70 -42.34 36.59
C VAL A 110 -11.83 -42.64 35.10
N GLY A 111 -12.33 -43.82 34.75
CA GLY A 111 -12.40 -44.34 33.38
C GLY A 111 -11.35 -45.43 33.13
N SER A 112 -10.93 -45.64 31.87
CA SER A 112 -10.13 -46.83 31.53
C SER A 112 -8.85 -46.53 30.76
N GLY A 113 -7.81 -47.32 31.01
CA GLY A 113 -6.56 -47.26 30.24
C GLY A 113 -5.75 -45.98 30.46
N ASN A 114 -5.90 -45.31 31.60
CA ASN A 114 -5.12 -44.11 31.89
C ASN A 114 -3.75 -44.45 32.49
N SER A 115 -2.70 -43.72 32.10
CA SER A 115 -1.35 -43.75 32.65
C SER A 115 -1.06 -42.40 33.30
N GLY A 116 -0.61 -42.39 34.55
CA GLY A 116 -0.43 -41.19 35.38
C GLY A 116 -1.57 -40.94 36.36
N ASN A 117 -1.74 -39.70 36.83
CA ASN A 117 -2.53 -39.40 38.03
C ASN A 117 -3.73 -38.48 37.75
N ALA A 118 -4.82 -38.71 38.47
CA ALA A 118 -5.99 -37.82 38.51
C ALA A 118 -6.63 -37.55 37.13
N ASN A 119 -6.59 -38.52 36.23
CA ASN A 119 -7.23 -38.42 34.91
C ASN A 119 -8.70 -38.85 34.99
N VAL A 120 -9.57 -38.18 34.23
CA VAL A 120 -10.98 -38.52 34.08
C VAL A 120 -11.30 -38.75 32.60
N GLY A 121 -11.80 -39.93 32.26
CA GLY A 121 -12.01 -40.41 30.91
C GLY A 121 -11.07 -41.56 30.58
N SER A 122 -10.68 -41.72 29.31
CA SER A 122 -10.02 -42.96 28.87
C SER A 122 -8.78 -42.75 28.00
N GLY A 123 -7.77 -43.58 28.18
CA GLY A 123 -6.57 -43.60 27.34
C GLY A 123 -5.69 -42.36 27.48
N ASN A 124 -5.71 -41.67 28.62
CA ASN A 124 -4.85 -40.52 28.85
C ASN A 124 -3.48 -40.96 29.38
N ASP A 125 -2.39 -40.31 28.96
CA ASP A 125 -1.04 -40.49 29.48
C ASP A 125 -0.49 -39.16 30.02
N GLY A 126 -0.32 -39.08 31.34
CA GLY A 126 0.03 -37.86 32.07
C GLY A 126 -0.90 -37.61 33.25
N ALA A 127 -1.03 -36.36 33.69
CA ALA A 127 -1.78 -36.01 34.89
C ALA A 127 -2.90 -35.00 34.64
N THR A 128 -3.96 -35.09 35.45
CA THR A 128 -5.05 -34.11 35.52
C THR A 128 -5.77 -33.84 34.20
N ASN A 129 -5.83 -34.84 33.32
CA ASN A 129 -6.57 -34.72 32.05
C ASN A 129 -8.05 -35.06 32.23
N LEU A 130 -8.93 -34.34 31.53
CA LEU A 130 -10.36 -34.63 31.44
C LEU A 130 -10.76 -34.83 29.97
N GLY A 131 -11.18 -36.05 29.63
CA GLY A 131 -11.52 -36.50 28.29
C GLY A 131 -10.72 -37.73 27.88
N SER A 132 -10.41 -37.88 26.59
CA SER A 132 -9.84 -39.14 26.08
C SER A 132 -8.63 -38.96 25.19
N GLY A 133 -7.66 -39.88 25.30
CA GLY A 133 -6.51 -39.95 24.39
C GLY A 133 -5.55 -38.76 24.49
N ASN A 134 -5.49 -38.08 25.64
CA ASN A 134 -4.57 -36.97 25.84
C ASN A 134 -3.18 -37.46 26.28
N ILE A 135 -2.11 -36.87 25.75
CA ILE A 135 -0.72 -37.09 26.16
C ILE A 135 -0.17 -35.79 26.73
N GLY A 136 0.32 -35.81 27.97
CA GLY A 136 0.74 -34.64 28.75
C GLY A 136 -0.26 -34.29 29.85
N ASN A 137 -0.22 -33.07 30.36
CA ASN A 137 -0.89 -32.71 31.62
C ASN A 137 -1.97 -31.63 31.45
N THR A 138 -3.01 -31.71 32.27
CA THR A 138 -4.02 -30.64 32.43
C THR A 138 -4.74 -30.32 31.11
N ASN A 139 -5.01 -31.33 30.29
CA ASN A 139 -5.78 -31.16 29.05
C ASN A 139 -7.27 -31.45 29.28
N LEU A 140 -8.14 -30.61 28.71
CA LEU A 140 -9.59 -30.79 28.70
C LEU A 140 -10.07 -30.97 27.26
N GLY A 141 -10.57 -32.16 26.92
CA GLY A 141 -11.03 -32.56 25.59
C GLY A 141 -10.36 -33.85 25.15
N SER A 142 -10.24 -34.07 23.84
CA SER A 142 -9.73 -35.35 23.32
C SER A 142 -8.54 -35.21 22.37
N GLY A 143 -7.60 -36.16 22.43
CA GLY A 143 -6.51 -36.27 21.47
C GLY A 143 -5.49 -35.13 21.53
N ASN A 144 -5.33 -34.46 22.67
CA ASN A 144 -4.33 -33.40 22.82
C ASN A 144 -2.94 -34.00 23.11
N VAL A 145 -1.89 -33.36 22.60
CA VAL A 145 -0.49 -33.70 22.88
C VAL A 145 0.23 -32.46 23.41
N GLY A 146 0.69 -32.50 24.65
CA GLY A 146 1.27 -31.35 25.36
C GLY A 146 0.46 -31.00 26.59
N ASN A 147 0.52 -29.75 27.05
CA ASN A 147 -0.07 -29.38 28.35
C ASN A 147 -1.05 -28.20 28.25
N VAL A 148 -2.00 -28.15 29.18
CA VAL A 148 -2.90 -27.01 29.39
C VAL A 148 -3.73 -26.68 28.14
N ASN A 149 -4.15 -27.69 27.37
CA ASN A 149 -5.00 -27.47 26.19
C ASN A 149 -6.48 -27.66 26.53
N LEU A 150 -7.33 -26.74 26.06
CA LEU A 150 -8.79 -26.81 26.16
C LEU A 150 -9.39 -26.92 24.75
N GLY A 151 -9.97 -28.07 24.46
CA GLY A 151 -10.49 -28.47 23.15
C GLY A 151 -9.87 -29.79 22.70
N SER A 152 -9.96 -30.11 21.41
CA SER A 152 -9.53 -31.42 20.89
C SER A 152 -8.49 -31.32 19.79
N GLY A 153 -7.58 -32.29 19.73
CA GLY A 153 -6.59 -32.42 18.67
C GLY A 153 -5.49 -31.35 18.69
N ASN A 154 -5.26 -30.68 19.83
CA ASN A 154 -4.20 -29.68 19.93
C ASN A 154 -2.84 -30.35 20.17
N ARG A 155 -1.79 -29.83 19.55
CA ARG A 155 -0.39 -30.20 19.82
C ARG A 155 0.39 -28.97 20.26
N GLY A 156 0.83 -28.96 21.51
CA GLY A 156 1.63 -27.89 22.11
C GLY A 156 1.10 -27.47 23.47
N PHE A 157 1.28 -26.20 23.83
CA PHE A 157 0.99 -25.70 25.18
C PHE A 157 -0.08 -24.61 25.17
N GLY A 158 -1.07 -24.69 26.05
CA GLY A 158 -1.93 -23.55 26.36
C GLY A 158 -2.89 -23.15 25.24
N ASN A 159 -3.34 -24.09 24.39
CA ASN A 159 -4.28 -23.76 23.31
C ASN A 159 -5.74 -23.83 23.79
N LEU A 160 -6.57 -22.89 23.35
CA LEU A 160 -8.01 -22.87 23.53
C LEU A 160 -8.72 -22.94 22.17
N GLY A 161 -9.33 -24.09 21.89
CA GLY A 161 -10.01 -24.42 20.65
C GLY A 161 -9.54 -25.77 20.10
N ASN A 162 -9.81 -26.07 18.83
CA ASN A 162 -9.55 -27.40 18.26
C ASN A 162 -8.45 -27.38 17.20
N GLY A 163 -7.67 -28.45 17.12
CA GLY A 163 -6.76 -28.71 16.00
C GLY A 163 -5.63 -27.70 15.86
N ASN A 164 -5.16 -27.09 16.96
CA ASN A 164 -4.03 -26.16 16.91
C ASN A 164 -2.69 -26.90 17.00
N PHE A 165 -1.71 -26.49 16.20
CA PHE A 165 -0.31 -26.93 16.28
C PHE A 165 0.57 -25.75 16.68
N GLY A 166 1.17 -25.79 17.85
CA GLY A 166 1.92 -24.69 18.46
C GLY A 166 1.35 -24.30 19.81
N SER A 167 1.62 -23.08 20.29
CA SER A 167 1.34 -22.71 21.68
C SER A 167 0.55 -21.41 21.81
N GLY A 168 -0.33 -21.32 22.79
CA GLY A 168 -1.04 -20.09 23.17
C GLY A 168 -2.05 -19.61 22.13
N ASN A 169 -2.59 -20.49 21.29
CA ASN A 169 -3.60 -20.11 20.31
C ASN A 169 -5.00 -20.06 20.95
N LEU A 170 -5.78 -19.03 20.60
CA LEU A 170 -7.19 -18.88 20.95
C LEU A 170 -8.02 -18.92 19.65
N GLY A 171 -8.63 -20.06 19.38
CA GLY A 171 -9.34 -20.36 18.14
C GLY A 171 -8.99 -21.76 17.63
N SER A 172 -9.38 -22.11 16.41
CA SER A 172 -9.20 -23.47 15.88
C SER A 172 -8.39 -23.50 14.60
N GLY A 173 -7.67 -24.61 14.39
CA GLY A 173 -6.95 -24.88 13.14
C GLY A 173 -5.73 -23.99 12.90
N ASN A 174 -5.13 -23.43 13.94
CA ASN A 174 -3.93 -22.61 13.80
C ASN A 174 -2.66 -23.47 13.76
N THR A 175 -1.71 -23.13 12.90
CA THR A 175 -0.35 -23.67 12.90
C THR A 175 0.63 -22.54 13.17
N GLY A 176 1.26 -22.55 14.34
CA GLY A 176 2.08 -21.48 14.88
C GLY A 176 1.62 -21.11 16.29
N SER A 177 2.08 -19.97 16.82
CA SER A 177 1.84 -19.60 18.21
C SER A 177 1.09 -18.29 18.35
N THR A 178 0.46 -18.08 19.50
CA THR A 178 -0.10 -16.79 19.93
C THR A 178 -1.11 -16.16 18.96
N ASN A 179 -1.84 -16.98 18.21
CA ASN A 179 -2.89 -16.50 17.32
C ASN A 179 -4.23 -16.35 18.04
N PHE A 180 -4.98 -15.29 17.73
CA PHE A 180 -6.36 -15.08 18.15
C PHE A 180 -7.27 -15.13 16.91
N GLY A 181 -8.08 -16.18 16.78
CA GLY A 181 -8.90 -16.49 15.61
C GLY A 181 -8.53 -17.84 14.99
N GLY A 182 -9.05 -18.17 13.80
CA GLY A 182 -8.98 -19.52 13.24
C GLY A 182 -8.20 -19.63 11.93
N GLY A 183 -7.61 -20.80 11.69
CA GLY A 183 -7.02 -21.15 10.39
C GLY A 183 -5.79 -20.32 10.01
N ASN A 184 -5.03 -19.80 10.98
CA ASN A 184 -3.82 -19.05 10.70
C ASN A 184 -2.61 -19.98 10.55
N LEU A 185 -1.72 -19.68 9.59
CA LEU A 185 -0.42 -20.31 9.39
C LEU A 185 0.68 -19.28 9.66
N GLY A 186 1.28 -19.32 10.85
CA GLY A 186 2.23 -18.33 11.35
C GLY A 186 1.87 -17.92 12.79
N SER A 187 2.52 -16.87 13.31
CA SER A 187 2.37 -16.50 14.73
C SER A 187 1.86 -15.07 14.93
N PHE A 188 1.30 -14.79 16.11
CA PHE A 188 0.85 -13.45 16.51
C PHE A 188 -0.24 -12.83 15.62
N ASN A 189 -1.05 -13.64 14.93
CA ASN A 189 -2.13 -13.12 14.11
C ASN A 189 -3.39 -12.85 14.94
N LEU A 190 -4.06 -11.73 14.69
CA LEU A 190 -5.39 -11.40 15.20
C LEU A 190 -6.40 -11.42 14.05
N GLY A 191 -7.22 -12.46 13.98
CA GLY A 191 -8.19 -12.71 12.93
C GLY A 191 -8.03 -14.11 12.34
N SER A 192 -8.53 -14.34 11.11
CA SER A 192 -8.61 -15.70 10.57
C SER A 192 -8.09 -15.83 9.15
N GLY A 193 -7.54 -17.02 8.85
CA GLY A 193 -7.05 -17.37 7.51
C GLY A 193 -5.79 -16.62 7.08
N ASN A 194 -5.01 -16.08 8.02
CA ASN A 194 -3.77 -15.38 7.68
C ASN A 194 -2.62 -16.38 7.47
N ILE A 195 -1.79 -16.15 6.46
CA ILE A 195 -0.53 -16.84 6.20
C ILE A 195 0.59 -15.83 6.43
N GLY A 196 1.53 -16.13 7.32
CA GLY A 196 2.53 -15.19 7.83
C GLY A 196 2.22 -14.77 9.27
N SER A 197 2.94 -13.77 9.77
CA SER A 197 2.97 -13.40 11.17
C SER A 197 2.56 -11.95 11.42
N SER A 198 2.05 -11.68 12.63
CA SER A 198 1.67 -10.34 13.10
C SER A 198 0.62 -9.63 12.23
N ASN A 199 -0.25 -10.40 11.55
CA ASN A 199 -1.35 -9.83 10.77
C ASN A 199 -2.56 -9.54 11.65
N ILE A 200 -3.25 -8.44 11.38
CA ILE A 200 -4.54 -8.08 11.99
C ILE A 200 -5.60 -8.05 10.88
N GLY A 201 -6.55 -8.97 10.92
CA GLY A 201 -7.66 -9.07 9.97
C GLY A 201 -7.76 -10.46 9.34
N PHE A 202 -8.21 -10.53 8.08
CA PHE A 202 -8.61 -11.80 7.47
C PHE A 202 -7.93 -12.06 6.13
N GLY A 203 -7.44 -13.28 5.93
CA GLY A 203 -6.95 -13.73 4.63
C GLY A 203 -5.69 -13.01 4.14
N ASN A 204 -4.90 -12.41 5.03
CA ASN A 204 -3.64 -11.76 4.61
C ASN A 204 -2.56 -12.83 4.35
N ASN A 205 -1.75 -12.61 3.32
CA ASN A 205 -0.60 -13.42 2.95
C ASN A 205 0.67 -12.57 3.02
N GLY A 206 1.56 -12.86 3.96
CA GLY A 206 2.74 -12.06 4.30
C GLY A 206 2.71 -11.60 5.76
N ASP A 207 3.61 -10.70 6.13
CA ASP A 207 3.80 -10.27 7.51
C ASP A 207 3.31 -8.83 7.77
N ASN A 208 2.89 -8.56 9.00
CA ASN A 208 2.57 -7.21 9.49
C ASN A 208 1.46 -6.47 8.72
N ASN A 209 0.50 -7.19 8.13
CA ASN A 209 -0.61 -6.57 7.42
C ASN A 209 -1.79 -6.24 8.36
N LEU A 210 -2.45 -5.11 8.13
CA LEU A 210 -3.70 -4.70 8.75
C LEU A 210 -4.82 -4.61 7.70
N GLY A 211 -5.78 -5.52 7.74
CA GLY A 211 -6.99 -5.48 6.90
C GLY A 211 -7.36 -6.83 6.28
N LEU A 212 -7.87 -6.82 5.04
CA LEU A 212 -8.44 -8.02 4.40
C LEU A 212 -7.72 -8.36 3.10
N GLY A 213 -7.29 -9.61 2.93
CA GLY A 213 -6.85 -10.14 1.65
C GLY A 213 -5.61 -9.47 1.06
N ASN A 214 -4.72 -8.89 1.90
CA ASN A 214 -3.48 -8.28 1.43
C ASN A 214 -2.43 -9.36 1.11
N ASN A 215 -1.67 -9.17 0.03
CA ASN A 215 -0.60 -10.05 -0.40
C ASN A 215 0.73 -9.29 -0.46
N GLY A 216 1.62 -9.55 0.49
CA GLY A 216 2.88 -8.83 0.73
C GLY A 216 3.00 -8.39 2.20
N ASN A 217 3.91 -7.46 2.50
CA ASN A 217 4.26 -7.09 3.87
C ASN A 217 3.90 -5.64 4.22
N ASN A 218 3.59 -5.38 5.49
CA ASN A 218 3.32 -4.05 6.04
C ASN A 218 2.19 -3.27 5.33
N ASN A 219 1.19 -3.96 4.78
CA ASN A 219 0.07 -3.32 4.10
C ASN A 219 -1.04 -2.93 5.07
N ILE A 220 -1.70 -1.79 4.82
CA ILE A 220 -2.88 -1.35 5.58
C ILE A 220 -4.04 -1.15 4.60
N GLY A 221 -4.99 -2.10 4.54
CA GLY A 221 -6.10 -1.98 3.62
C GLY A 221 -6.77 -3.27 3.16
N PHE A 222 -7.33 -3.22 1.96
CA PHE A 222 -8.16 -4.28 1.40
C PHE A 222 -7.65 -4.71 0.03
N GLY A 223 -7.28 -5.99 -0.12
CA GLY A 223 -6.94 -6.58 -1.42
C GLY A 223 -5.68 -6.00 -2.05
N LEU A 224 -4.72 -5.50 -1.26
CA LEU A 224 -3.47 -4.94 -1.76
C LEU A 224 -2.52 -6.06 -2.23
N THR A 225 -1.69 -5.78 -3.24
CA THR A 225 -0.61 -6.69 -3.68
C THR A 225 0.69 -5.90 -3.81
N GLY A 226 1.72 -6.28 -3.05
CA GLY A 226 2.97 -5.55 -2.88
C GLY A 226 3.28 -5.26 -1.40
N ASP A 227 4.33 -4.48 -1.13
CA ASP A 227 4.77 -4.17 0.23
C ASP A 227 4.58 -2.68 0.56
N ASN A 228 4.31 -2.39 1.84
CA ASN A 228 4.17 -1.04 2.41
C ASN A 228 3.06 -0.19 1.77
N LEU A 229 1.99 -0.82 1.28
CA LEU A 229 0.86 -0.14 0.63
C LEU A 229 -0.24 0.22 1.63
N VAL A 230 -0.95 1.31 1.36
CA VAL A 230 -2.13 1.72 2.14
C VAL A 230 -3.29 2.01 1.18
N GLY A 231 -4.45 1.36 1.35
CA GLY A 231 -5.65 1.65 0.55
C GLY A 231 -6.53 0.45 0.17
N ILE A 232 -7.14 0.50 -1.01
CA ILE A 232 -8.01 -0.55 -1.55
C ILE A 232 -7.41 -0.97 -2.90
N GLY A 233 -6.93 -2.21 -3.01
CA GLY A 233 -6.13 -2.67 -4.16
C GLY A 233 -6.88 -2.63 -5.49
N ALA A 234 -8.18 -2.93 -5.50
CA ALA A 234 -9.01 -2.78 -6.71
C ALA A 234 -9.07 -1.33 -7.23
N LEU A 235 -8.76 -0.35 -6.37
CA LEU A 235 -8.75 1.06 -6.70
C LEU A 235 -7.34 1.64 -6.70
N ASN A 236 -6.28 0.85 -6.54
CA ASN A 236 -4.91 1.37 -6.50
C ASN A 236 -3.93 0.42 -7.21
N SER A 237 -3.71 0.64 -8.51
CA SER A 237 -2.89 -0.24 -9.37
C SER A 237 -1.53 0.38 -9.69
N GLY A 238 -0.47 -0.42 -9.58
CA GLY A 238 0.92 -0.01 -9.77
C GLY A 238 1.70 0.00 -8.45
N ILE A 239 2.91 0.54 -8.45
CA ILE A 239 3.86 0.46 -7.32
C ILE A 239 4.06 1.84 -6.68
N GLY A 240 4.19 1.90 -5.35
CA GLY A 240 4.59 3.13 -4.65
C GLY A 240 3.50 4.20 -4.53
N ASN A 241 2.25 3.88 -4.84
CA ASN A 241 1.15 4.82 -4.70
C ASN A 241 0.73 4.98 -3.23
N LEU A 242 0.50 6.22 -2.80
CA LEU A 242 -0.02 6.57 -1.47
C LEU A 242 -1.42 7.19 -1.60
N GLY A 243 -2.44 6.52 -1.04
CA GLY A 243 -3.85 6.94 -1.12
C GLY A 243 -4.73 5.89 -1.80
N PHE A 244 -5.78 6.31 -2.53
CA PHE A 244 -6.66 5.39 -3.27
C PHE A 244 -7.17 6.01 -4.58
N GLY A 245 -7.63 5.17 -5.50
CA GLY A 245 -8.06 5.58 -6.84
C GLY A 245 -6.90 5.75 -7.83
N ASN A 246 -5.65 5.50 -7.42
CA ASN A 246 -4.48 5.79 -8.27
C ASN A 246 -4.17 4.65 -9.25
N SER A 247 -3.74 4.99 -10.46
CA SER A 247 -3.28 4.06 -11.48
C SER A 247 -1.91 4.49 -12.01
N GLY A 248 -0.97 3.54 -12.16
CA GLY A 248 0.43 3.80 -12.48
C GLY A 248 1.28 3.88 -11.21
N ASN A 249 2.45 4.52 -11.25
CA ASN A 249 3.44 4.40 -10.17
C ASN A 249 3.67 5.70 -9.40
N ASN A 250 4.02 5.58 -8.12
CA ASN A 250 4.50 6.67 -7.25
C ASN A 250 3.55 7.88 -7.15
N ASN A 251 2.24 7.66 -7.30
CA ASN A 251 1.26 8.74 -7.16
C ASN A 251 0.88 8.94 -5.68
N ILE A 252 0.77 10.19 -5.24
CA ILE A 252 0.35 10.57 -3.89
C ILE A 252 -0.98 11.31 -3.97
N GLY A 253 -1.98 10.85 -3.22
CA GLY A 253 -3.32 11.45 -3.15
C GLY A 253 -4.38 10.54 -3.77
N PHE A 254 -5.31 11.09 -4.55
CA PHE A 254 -6.49 10.34 -4.96
C PHE A 254 -6.83 10.45 -6.45
N PHE A 255 -7.24 9.33 -7.04
CA PHE A 255 -7.72 9.27 -8.42
C PHE A 255 -6.73 9.79 -9.47
N ASN A 256 -5.42 9.70 -9.22
CA ASN A 256 -4.40 10.09 -10.19
C ASN A 256 -4.09 8.92 -11.15
N SER A 257 -3.78 9.23 -12.41
CA SER A 257 -3.40 8.26 -13.43
C SER A 257 -2.06 8.63 -14.06
N GLY A 258 -1.17 7.66 -14.24
CA GLY A 258 0.19 7.86 -14.74
C GLY A 258 1.22 7.80 -13.61
N ASN A 259 2.30 8.59 -13.66
CA ASN A 259 3.42 8.44 -12.73
C ASN A 259 3.78 9.70 -11.96
N ASN A 260 4.20 9.55 -10.71
CA ASN A 260 4.75 10.63 -9.86
C ASN A 260 3.80 11.84 -9.68
N ASN A 261 2.49 11.67 -9.80
CA ASN A 261 1.55 12.77 -9.59
C ASN A 261 1.28 12.97 -8.09
N VAL A 262 1.15 14.21 -7.64
CA VAL A 262 0.82 14.57 -6.26
C VAL A 262 -0.44 15.43 -6.24
N GLY A 263 -1.50 14.93 -5.61
CA GLY A 263 -2.76 15.63 -5.44
C GLY A 263 -3.96 14.80 -5.90
N PHE A 264 -4.86 15.37 -6.70
CA PHE A 264 -6.15 14.77 -7.00
C PHE A 264 -6.46 14.81 -8.49
N PHE A 265 -6.99 13.72 -9.04
CA PHE A 265 -7.50 13.65 -10.41
C PHE A 265 -6.51 14.06 -11.50
N ASN A 266 -5.20 14.01 -11.23
CA ASN A 266 -4.19 14.33 -12.25
C ASN A 266 -4.00 13.14 -13.20
N SER A 267 -3.74 13.42 -14.47
CA SER A 267 -3.47 12.43 -15.51
C SER A 267 -2.16 12.77 -16.24
N GLY A 268 -1.30 11.78 -16.48
CA GLY A 268 0.02 11.99 -17.07
C GLY A 268 1.11 11.87 -16.02
N ASN A 269 2.20 12.64 -16.11
CA ASN A 269 3.35 12.46 -15.23
C ASN A 269 3.81 13.72 -14.50
N ASN A 270 4.27 13.55 -13.26
CA ASN A 270 4.92 14.60 -12.46
C ASN A 270 4.04 15.84 -12.23
N ASN A 271 2.71 15.71 -12.24
CA ASN A 271 1.82 16.83 -11.95
C ASN A 271 1.66 17.06 -10.45
N PHE A 272 1.56 18.31 -10.03
CA PHE A 272 1.29 18.71 -8.65
C PHE A 272 0.01 19.56 -8.56
N GLY A 273 -1.01 19.10 -7.85
CA GLY A 273 -2.23 19.84 -7.60
C GLY A 273 -3.50 19.08 -7.99
N PHE A 274 -4.43 19.75 -8.68
CA PHE A 274 -5.77 19.21 -8.93
C PHE A 274 -6.11 19.19 -10.41
N GLY A 275 -6.49 18.02 -10.94
CA GLY A 275 -7.10 17.90 -12.26
C GLY A 275 -6.20 18.31 -13.42
N ASN A 276 -4.87 18.24 -13.26
CA ASN A 276 -3.95 18.56 -14.36
C ASN A 276 -3.80 17.36 -15.31
N ALA A 277 -3.69 17.61 -16.60
CA ALA A 277 -3.56 16.59 -17.64
C ALA A 277 -2.32 16.86 -18.52
N GLY A 278 -1.44 15.87 -18.67
CA GLY A 278 -0.15 16.00 -19.36
C GLY A 278 1.01 15.92 -18.37
N ASP A 279 2.12 16.61 -18.63
CA ASP A 279 3.34 16.42 -17.83
C ASP A 279 3.83 17.69 -17.09
N ILE A 280 4.31 17.54 -15.86
CA ILE A 280 5.02 18.60 -15.09
C ILE A 280 4.16 19.85 -14.82
N ASN A 281 2.83 19.71 -14.77
CA ASN A 281 1.96 20.84 -14.45
C ASN A 281 1.82 21.06 -12.94
N THR A 282 1.76 22.32 -12.51
CA THR A 282 1.54 22.71 -11.12
C THR A 282 0.30 23.60 -10.99
N GLY A 283 -0.62 23.26 -10.10
CA GLY A 283 -1.82 24.06 -9.81
C GLY A 283 -3.11 23.33 -10.16
N PHE A 284 -4.04 24.00 -10.86
CA PHE A 284 -5.41 23.52 -11.03
C PHE A 284 -5.82 23.50 -12.52
N GLY A 285 -6.22 22.32 -12.99
CA GLY A 285 -6.88 22.18 -14.30
C GLY A 285 -6.01 22.56 -15.49
N ASN A 286 -4.68 22.48 -15.38
CA ASN A 286 -3.80 22.76 -16.52
C ASN A 286 -3.74 21.54 -17.46
N ALA A 287 -3.63 21.79 -18.77
CA ALA A 287 -3.53 20.77 -19.81
C ALA A 287 -2.28 20.98 -20.68
N GLY A 288 -1.57 19.90 -21.03
CA GLY A 288 -0.30 19.99 -21.75
C GLY A 288 0.88 19.88 -20.80
N ASP A 289 1.97 20.59 -21.07
CA ASP A 289 3.26 20.33 -20.42
C ASP A 289 3.87 21.56 -19.73
N THR A 290 4.40 21.37 -18.53
CA THR A 290 5.17 22.37 -17.76
C THR A 290 4.40 23.67 -17.44
N ASN A 291 3.07 23.61 -17.31
CA ASN A 291 2.28 24.80 -16.97
C ASN A 291 2.17 25.01 -15.46
N THR A 292 2.17 26.26 -15.01
CA THR A 292 1.98 26.64 -13.59
C THR A 292 0.82 27.61 -13.43
N GLY A 293 -0.15 27.27 -12.58
CA GLY A 293 -1.27 28.13 -12.21
C GLY A 293 -2.62 27.49 -12.46
N PHE A 294 -3.56 28.20 -13.10
CA PHE A 294 -4.95 27.79 -13.22
C PHE A 294 -5.41 27.73 -14.67
N GLY A 295 -5.85 26.57 -15.13
CA GLY A 295 -6.54 26.41 -16.41
C GLY A 295 -5.70 26.76 -17.65
N ASN A 296 -4.37 26.67 -17.57
CA ASN A 296 -3.52 26.91 -18.73
C ASN A 296 -3.53 25.68 -19.66
N ALA A 297 -3.46 25.89 -20.97
CA ALA A 297 -3.39 24.86 -21.98
C ALA A 297 -2.18 25.07 -22.91
N GLY A 298 -1.40 24.03 -23.16
CA GLY A 298 -0.23 24.07 -24.05
C GLY A 298 1.08 23.85 -23.30
N PHE A 299 2.14 24.60 -23.64
CA PHE A 299 3.49 24.36 -23.11
C PHE A 299 4.01 25.55 -22.30
N PHE A 300 4.58 25.29 -21.12
CA PHE A 300 5.38 26.26 -20.34
C PHE A 300 4.66 27.58 -20.01
N ASN A 301 3.35 27.55 -19.78
CA ASN A 301 2.61 28.75 -19.43
C ASN A 301 2.59 29.00 -17.91
N MET A 302 2.63 30.26 -17.49
CA MET A 302 2.54 30.67 -16.10
C MET A 302 1.37 31.64 -15.88
N GLY A 303 0.46 31.32 -14.96
CA GLY A 303 -0.63 32.21 -14.56
C GLY A 303 -2.01 31.57 -14.77
N ILE A 304 -2.93 32.29 -15.41
CA ILE A 304 -4.35 31.90 -15.44
C ILE A 304 -4.87 31.87 -16.87
N GLY A 305 -5.36 30.72 -17.32
CA GLY A 305 -6.14 30.60 -18.55
C GLY A 305 -5.38 30.92 -19.84
N ASN A 306 -4.05 30.80 -19.85
CA ASN A 306 -3.27 30.98 -21.08
C ASN A 306 -3.44 29.75 -21.99
N ALA A 307 -3.57 29.97 -23.30
CA ALA A 307 -3.79 28.94 -24.31
C ALA A 307 -2.75 29.07 -25.44
N GLY A 308 -1.60 28.41 -25.28
CA GLY A 308 -0.44 28.68 -26.10
C GLY A 308 0.85 28.09 -25.54
N ASN A 309 1.97 28.68 -25.94
CA ASN A 309 3.30 28.27 -25.51
C ASN A 309 4.07 29.43 -24.87
N GLU A 310 4.67 29.20 -23.70
CA GLU A 310 5.58 30.15 -23.06
C GLU A 310 4.92 31.51 -22.72
N ASP A 311 3.61 31.50 -22.44
CA ASP A 311 2.86 32.69 -22.05
C ASP A 311 2.87 32.90 -20.52
N MET A 312 3.03 34.15 -20.07
CA MET A 312 2.98 34.54 -18.66
C MET A 312 1.88 35.57 -18.40
N GLY A 313 1.01 35.31 -17.43
CA GLY A 313 -0.05 36.22 -16.99
C GLY A 313 -1.44 35.62 -17.16
N VAL A 314 -2.39 36.35 -17.75
CA VAL A 314 -3.81 35.97 -17.73
C VAL A 314 -4.41 35.96 -19.13
N GLY A 315 -4.95 34.82 -19.56
CA GLY A 315 -5.78 34.73 -20.76
C GLY A 315 -5.04 35.05 -22.06
N ASN A 316 -3.72 34.88 -22.11
CA ASN A 316 -2.98 35.04 -23.36
C ASN A 316 -3.19 33.82 -24.26
N GLY A 317 -3.14 34.01 -25.58
CA GLY A 317 -3.10 32.92 -26.53
C GLY A 317 -2.07 33.13 -27.62
N GLY A 318 -1.47 32.03 -28.09
CA GLY A 318 -0.39 32.04 -29.08
C GLY A 318 0.95 31.64 -28.47
N SER A 319 2.00 32.47 -28.56
CA SER A 319 3.31 32.12 -27.97
C SER A 319 4.11 33.31 -27.44
N PHE A 320 4.88 33.12 -26.37
CA PHE A 320 5.82 34.11 -25.80
C PHE A 320 5.17 35.44 -25.36
N ASN A 321 3.92 35.43 -24.91
CA ASN A 321 3.24 36.65 -24.47
C ASN A 321 3.38 36.86 -22.97
N VAL A 322 3.51 38.11 -22.53
CA VAL A 322 3.55 38.49 -21.11
C VAL A 322 2.51 39.54 -20.80
N GLY A 323 1.60 39.28 -19.87
CA GLY A 323 0.56 40.22 -19.44
C GLY A 323 -0.84 39.62 -19.55
N VAL A 324 -1.81 40.37 -20.06
CA VAL A 324 -3.23 39.99 -19.99
C VAL A 324 -3.89 40.03 -21.36
N GLY A 325 -4.51 38.94 -21.79
CA GLY A 325 -5.40 38.91 -22.95
C GLY A 325 -4.71 39.18 -24.28
N ASN A 326 -3.41 38.90 -24.41
CA ASN A 326 -2.71 39.03 -25.69
C ASN A 326 -3.03 37.82 -26.58
N ALA A 327 -3.31 38.05 -27.86
CA ALA A 327 -3.61 37.03 -28.86
C ALA A 327 -2.62 37.11 -30.03
N GLY A 328 -1.60 36.25 -30.03
CA GLY A 328 -0.57 36.22 -31.07
C GLY A 328 0.80 35.85 -30.49
N ASN A 329 1.88 36.42 -31.02
CA ASN A 329 3.23 36.02 -30.63
C ASN A 329 4.06 37.18 -30.07
N GLN A 330 4.86 36.91 -29.03
CA GLN A 330 5.89 37.82 -28.53
C GLN A 330 5.36 39.20 -28.12
N SER A 331 4.17 39.26 -27.52
CA SER A 331 3.55 40.52 -27.08
C SER A 331 3.64 40.72 -25.56
N VAL A 332 3.90 41.95 -25.12
CA VAL A 332 3.99 42.33 -23.70
C VAL A 332 2.96 43.41 -23.37
N GLY A 333 2.10 43.18 -22.39
CA GLY A 333 1.10 44.15 -21.91
C GLY A 333 -0.32 43.59 -21.97
N PHE A 334 -1.29 44.39 -22.42
CA PHE A 334 -2.71 44.08 -22.27
C PHE A 334 -3.45 44.11 -23.60
N GLY A 335 -4.14 43.04 -23.96
CA GLY A 335 -5.09 43.02 -25.08
C GLY A 335 -4.47 43.19 -26.46
N ASN A 336 -3.18 42.88 -26.63
CA ASN A 336 -2.53 43.02 -27.94
C ASN A 336 -2.87 41.84 -28.86
N ALA A 337 -3.08 42.07 -30.14
CA ALA A 337 -3.29 41.05 -31.15
C ALA A 337 -2.20 41.09 -32.23
N GLY A 338 -1.63 39.96 -32.63
CA GLY A 338 -0.56 39.91 -33.64
C GLY A 338 0.83 39.68 -33.05
N THR A 339 1.88 40.28 -33.61
CA THR A 339 3.28 39.90 -33.32
C THR A 339 4.12 41.06 -32.79
N LEU A 340 4.96 40.83 -31.78
CA LEU A 340 5.96 41.80 -31.29
C LEU A 340 5.37 43.13 -30.77
N ASN A 341 4.22 43.11 -30.10
CA ASN A 341 3.56 44.31 -29.59
C ASN A 341 3.89 44.57 -28.11
N VAL A 342 4.12 45.83 -27.73
CA VAL A 342 4.35 46.25 -26.34
C VAL A 342 3.36 47.35 -25.94
N GLY A 343 2.59 47.12 -24.88
CA GLY A 343 1.64 48.07 -24.30
C GLY A 343 0.19 47.58 -24.34
N PHE A 344 -0.76 48.43 -24.74
CA PHE A 344 -2.19 48.18 -24.56
C PHE A 344 -2.97 48.18 -25.88
N ALA A 345 -3.77 47.14 -26.14
CA ALA A 345 -4.72 47.08 -27.25
C ALA A 345 -4.11 47.34 -28.64
N ASN A 346 -2.86 46.94 -28.88
CA ASN A 346 -2.24 47.06 -30.20
C ASN A 346 -2.60 45.85 -31.07
N ALA A 347 -2.83 46.06 -32.37
CA ALA A 347 -3.06 45.02 -33.36
C ALA A 347 -1.92 44.95 -34.40
N GLY A 348 -1.69 43.80 -35.03
CA GLY A 348 -0.72 43.66 -36.11
C GLY A 348 0.72 43.40 -35.64
N SER A 349 1.72 43.76 -36.46
CA SER A 349 3.14 43.47 -36.20
C SER A 349 3.87 44.72 -35.68
N ILE A 350 4.70 44.62 -34.65
CA ILE A 350 5.57 45.68 -34.10
C ILE A 350 4.82 46.99 -33.75
N ASN A 351 4.42 47.16 -32.47
CA ASN A 351 3.91 48.42 -31.91
C ASN A 351 4.40 48.64 -30.47
N THR A 352 4.48 49.91 -30.05
CA THR A 352 4.83 50.32 -28.68
C THR A 352 3.85 51.40 -28.22
N GLY A 353 3.26 51.28 -27.04
CA GLY A 353 2.27 52.21 -26.48
C GLY A 353 0.83 51.67 -26.59
N PHE A 354 -0.18 52.42 -27.05
CA PHE A 354 -1.57 51.96 -26.97
C PHE A 354 -2.46 52.19 -28.20
N ALA A 355 -3.37 51.25 -28.47
CA ALA A 355 -4.37 51.33 -29.52
C ALA A 355 -3.79 51.54 -30.94
N ASN A 356 -2.62 50.96 -31.23
CA ASN A 356 -1.98 51.04 -32.55
C ASN A 356 -2.33 49.85 -33.45
N SER A 357 -2.18 49.97 -34.76
CA SER A 357 -2.37 48.86 -35.71
C SER A 357 -1.24 48.72 -36.75
N GLY A 358 -0.50 47.61 -36.75
CA GLY A 358 0.36 47.16 -37.86
C GLY A 358 1.81 47.65 -37.88
N SER A 359 2.57 47.16 -38.87
CA SER A 359 4.06 47.07 -38.95
C SER A 359 4.83 48.36 -38.63
N ILE A 360 5.08 48.63 -37.34
CA ILE A 360 6.05 49.59 -36.75
C ILE A 360 5.43 50.92 -36.18
N ASN A 361 4.74 50.88 -35.04
CA ASN A 361 4.96 51.75 -33.84
C ASN A 361 4.65 53.27 -33.82
N THR A 362 4.84 54.09 -32.76
CA THR A 362 5.39 54.05 -31.35
C THR A 362 4.72 55.22 -30.59
N GLY A 363 3.80 54.96 -29.67
CA GLY A 363 2.99 55.92 -28.93
C GLY A 363 1.55 55.44 -28.95
N GLY A 364 0.57 56.22 -29.41
CA GLY A 364 -0.82 55.74 -29.37
C GLY A 364 -1.76 56.25 -30.45
N PHE A 365 -2.75 55.41 -30.80
CA PHE A 365 -3.70 55.59 -31.90
C PHE A 365 -3.08 55.71 -33.30
N ASP A 366 -1.96 55.02 -33.54
CA ASP A 366 -1.27 55.02 -34.83
C ASP A 366 -1.78 53.88 -35.74
N SER A 367 -1.75 54.10 -37.06
CA SER A 367 -2.04 53.08 -38.09
C SER A 367 -0.82 52.93 -39.01
N GLY A 368 -0.27 51.71 -39.09
CA GLY A 368 1.15 51.44 -39.30
C GLY A 368 1.71 51.31 -40.74
N ASP A 369 2.79 50.53 -40.82
CA ASP A 369 3.93 50.50 -41.78
C ASP A 369 5.02 51.58 -41.58
N ARG A 370 4.85 52.50 -40.60
CA ARG A 370 5.84 53.09 -39.67
C ARG A 370 5.28 54.39 -39.04
N ASN A 371 5.30 54.56 -37.70
CA ASN A 371 5.57 55.78 -36.86
C ASN A 371 4.49 56.34 -35.94
N THR A 372 4.85 57.08 -34.87
CA THR A 372 5.96 57.16 -33.84
C THR A 372 5.75 58.47 -33.05
N GLY A 373 4.61 58.55 -32.37
CA GLY A 373 4.15 59.66 -31.54
C GLY A 373 2.71 59.35 -31.14
N PHE A 374 1.86 60.36 -30.93
CA PHE A 374 0.43 60.14 -30.68
C PHE A 374 -0.41 60.60 -31.87
N GLY A 375 -1.20 59.69 -32.45
CA GLY A 375 -2.19 59.97 -33.50
C GLY A 375 -1.61 60.27 -34.89
N SER A 376 -0.47 59.70 -35.25
CA SER A 376 0.16 59.94 -36.56
C SER A 376 -0.51 59.12 -37.65
N SER A 377 -0.93 59.77 -38.74
CA SER A 377 -1.51 59.13 -39.93
C SER A 377 -0.59 59.17 -41.16
N VAL A 378 0.67 59.59 -41.01
CA VAL A 378 1.65 59.72 -42.11
C VAL A 378 2.99 59.10 -41.74
N ASP A 379 3.57 58.37 -42.71
CA ASP A 379 4.88 57.72 -42.59
C ASP A 379 5.99 58.77 -42.40
N GLN A 380 6.53 58.90 -41.18
CA GLN A 380 7.80 59.60 -40.99
C GLN A 380 8.93 58.75 -41.59
N SER A 381 9.79 59.37 -42.41
CA SER A 381 11.06 58.71 -42.71
C SER A 381 11.76 58.47 -41.37
N VAL A 382 12.32 57.27 -41.18
CA VAL A 382 13.05 56.79 -39.98
C VAL A 382 14.21 57.67 -39.49
N SER A 383 14.34 58.88 -40.02
CA SER A 383 15.37 59.83 -39.68
C SER A 383 15.04 60.61 -38.40
N SER A 384 13.79 60.94 -38.08
CA SER A 384 13.50 61.87 -36.96
C SER A 384 12.50 61.33 -35.90
N SER A 385 12.70 61.65 -34.61
CA SER A 385 11.84 61.27 -33.47
C SER A 385 11.54 62.45 -32.53
N GLY A 386 10.38 62.46 -31.83
CA GLY A 386 9.98 63.54 -30.91
C GLY A 386 9.02 64.59 -31.50
N PHE A 387 8.84 65.76 -30.86
CA PHE A 387 7.78 66.73 -31.20
C PHE A 387 8.31 68.06 -31.78
N GLY A 388 7.70 68.55 -32.86
CA GLY A 388 7.98 69.89 -33.40
C GLY A 388 9.32 70.06 -34.11
N ASN A 389 9.99 68.98 -34.51
CA ASN A 389 11.24 69.05 -35.28
C ASN A 389 10.97 69.29 -36.79
N THR A 390 11.74 70.15 -37.46
CA THR A 390 11.70 70.36 -38.93
C THR A 390 13.05 70.04 -39.57
N GLY A 391 13.17 68.93 -40.31
CA GLY A 391 14.42 68.44 -40.93
C GLY A 391 14.54 66.91 -40.86
N MET A 392 15.63 66.36 -41.41
CA MET A 392 15.91 64.91 -41.41
C MET A 392 16.93 64.52 -40.33
N ASN A 393 16.88 63.29 -39.79
CA ASN A 393 17.87 62.74 -38.85
C ASN A 393 17.86 63.37 -37.43
N SER A 394 16.72 63.90 -36.97
CA SER A 394 16.65 64.75 -35.77
C SER A 394 15.80 64.16 -34.62
N SER A 395 16.27 64.23 -33.36
CA SER A 395 15.56 63.71 -32.18
C SER A 395 15.27 64.78 -31.11
N GLY A 396 14.18 64.65 -30.37
CA GLY A 396 13.84 65.56 -29.24
C GLY A 396 12.72 66.56 -29.57
N PHE A 397 12.85 67.82 -29.15
CA PHE A 397 11.76 68.81 -29.22
C PHE A 397 12.17 70.10 -29.96
N PHE A 398 11.34 70.55 -30.89
CA PHE A 398 11.45 71.87 -31.53
C PHE A 398 12.79 72.19 -32.23
N ASN A 399 13.49 71.19 -32.77
CA ASN A 399 14.72 71.39 -33.53
C ASN A 399 14.43 71.75 -35.00
N THR A 400 15.21 72.65 -35.59
CA THR A 400 15.09 73.09 -36.98
C THR A 400 16.43 72.86 -37.71
N GLY A 401 16.45 72.04 -38.76
CA GLY A 401 17.67 71.56 -39.43
C GLY A 401 17.84 70.04 -39.39
N ASN A 402 18.83 69.54 -40.12
CA ASN A 402 19.13 68.10 -40.26
C ASN A 402 20.13 67.61 -39.21
N VAL A 403 20.04 66.35 -38.76
CA VAL A 403 20.99 65.71 -37.84
C VAL A 403 21.06 66.45 -36.49
N SER A 404 19.90 66.79 -35.91
CA SER A 404 19.81 67.60 -34.70
C SER A 404 19.16 66.86 -33.53
N ALA A 405 19.84 66.77 -32.38
CA ALA A 405 19.33 66.12 -31.18
C ALA A 405 19.16 67.09 -30.01
N GLY A 406 18.06 67.00 -29.26
CA GLY A 406 17.83 67.76 -28.03
C GLY A 406 16.67 68.75 -28.14
N TYR A 407 16.84 69.99 -27.66
CA TYR A 407 15.75 70.98 -27.56
C TYR A 407 16.10 72.27 -28.29
N GLY A 408 15.24 72.71 -29.21
CA GLY A 408 15.27 74.08 -29.75
C GLY A 408 16.50 74.46 -30.59
N ASN A 409 17.25 73.49 -31.14
CA ASN A 409 18.41 73.79 -31.97
C ASN A 409 18.00 74.31 -33.36
N ASN A 410 18.79 75.21 -33.96
CA ASN A 410 18.59 75.76 -35.31
C ASN A 410 19.85 75.59 -36.18
N GLY A 411 19.71 75.01 -37.36
CA GLY A 411 20.80 74.62 -38.27
C GLY A 411 21.14 73.13 -38.23
N ASP A 412 21.99 72.69 -39.15
CA ASP A 412 22.34 71.27 -39.34
C ASP A 412 23.43 70.81 -38.36
N VAL A 413 23.43 69.51 -38.03
CA VAL A 413 24.40 68.77 -37.21
C VAL A 413 24.56 69.35 -35.80
N GLN A 414 23.49 69.29 -35.02
CA GLN A 414 23.42 69.89 -33.67
C GLN A 414 23.16 68.85 -32.59
N SER A 415 23.71 69.06 -31.39
CA SER A 415 23.35 68.26 -30.22
C SER A 415 23.28 69.13 -28.96
N GLY A 416 22.17 69.06 -28.22
CA GLY A 416 22.00 69.78 -26.95
C GLY A 416 20.85 70.78 -26.99
N ILE A 417 21.03 71.99 -26.44
CA ILE A 417 19.94 72.94 -26.21
C ILE A 417 20.24 74.29 -26.88
N ASN A 418 19.30 74.76 -27.71
CA ASN A 418 19.28 76.11 -28.29
C ASN A 418 20.59 76.52 -28.99
N ASN A 419 21.26 75.60 -29.68
CA ASN A 419 22.41 75.94 -30.51
C ASN A 419 21.97 76.48 -31.87
N THR A 420 22.70 77.45 -32.43
CA THR A 420 22.41 78.06 -33.75
C THR A 420 23.64 77.97 -34.68
N ASN A 421 23.55 77.26 -35.80
CA ASN A 421 24.68 77.04 -36.70
C ASN A 421 24.49 77.76 -38.06
N SER A 422 25.59 78.22 -38.67
CA SER A 422 25.65 78.80 -40.03
C SER A 422 26.57 78.01 -40.99
N GLY A 423 26.90 76.75 -40.64
CA GLY A 423 27.71 75.77 -41.36
C GLY A 423 28.63 74.99 -40.40
N GLY A 424 28.66 73.65 -40.40
CA GLY A 424 29.48 72.84 -39.48
C GLY A 424 28.65 72.03 -38.48
N PHE A 425 29.12 71.83 -37.23
CA PHE A 425 28.37 71.16 -36.14
C PHE A 425 28.46 71.95 -34.83
N ASN A 426 27.44 71.95 -33.98
CA ASN A 426 27.55 72.46 -32.59
C ASN A 426 27.05 71.44 -31.56
N VAL A 427 27.74 71.33 -30.43
CA VAL A 427 27.38 70.43 -29.33
C VAL A 427 27.36 71.18 -27.99
N GLY A 428 26.27 71.09 -27.24
CA GLY A 428 26.13 71.66 -25.90
C GLY A 428 24.99 72.66 -25.78
N PHE A 429 25.20 73.80 -25.11
CA PHE A 429 24.13 74.74 -24.74
C PHE A 429 24.40 76.13 -25.30
N TYR A 430 23.43 76.71 -26.01
CA TYR A 430 23.45 78.11 -26.47
C TYR A 430 24.68 78.48 -27.33
N ASN A 431 25.29 77.54 -28.04
CA ASN A 431 26.43 77.86 -28.91
C ASN A 431 25.97 78.42 -30.25
N SER A 432 26.75 79.34 -30.84
CA SER A 432 26.48 79.97 -32.13
C SER A 432 27.68 79.92 -33.09
N GLY A 433 27.45 79.76 -34.38
CA GLY A 433 28.53 79.62 -35.37
C GLY A 433 28.81 78.16 -35.71
N ALA A 434 30.07 77.81 -35.99
CA ALA A 434 30.47 76.63 -36.75
C ALA A 434 31.49 75.78 -35.99
N GLY A 435 31.22 74.51 -35.68
CA GLY A 435 32.20 73.64 -35.02
C GLY A 435 32.38 73.95 -33.53
N THR A 436 31.33 74.43 -32.85
CA THR A 436 31.42 74.90 -31.46
C THR A 436 30.99 73.83 -30.44
N VAL A 437 31.74 73.66 -29.36
CA VAL A 437 31.46 72.62 -28.35
C VAL A 437 31.49 73.22 -26.94
N GLY A 438 30.42 73.03 -26.16
CA GLY A 438 30.34 73.44 -24.75
C GLY A 438 29.18 74.39 -24.47
N ILE A 439 29.42 75.52 -23.80
CA ILE A 439 28.36 76.41 -23.32
C ILE A 439 28.59 77.84 -23.83
N ALA A 440 27.61 78.42 -24.51
CA ALA A 440 27.58 79.82 -24.92
C ALA A 440 28.80 80.26 -25.76
N ASN A 441 29.42 79.37 -26.52
CA ASN A 441 30.51 79.73 -27.41
C ASN A 441 29.96 80.36 -28.72
N SER A 442 30.75 81.23 -29.35
CA SER A 442 30.45 81.85 -30.63
C SER A 442 31.64 81.80 -31.60
N GLY A 443 31.40 81.72 -32.91
CA GLY A 443 32.45 81.77 -33.93
C GLY A 443 32.77 80.41 -34.55
N LEU A 444 34.04 80.13 -34.87
CA LEU A 444 34.47 78.96 -35.65
C LEU A 444 35.41 78.05 -34.83
N GLN A 445 35.09 76.76 -34.72
CA GLN A 445 35.92 75.74 -34.08
C GLN A 445 36.32 76.08 -32.63
N THR A 446 35.37 76.57 -31.83
CA THR A 446 35.62 76.94 -30.42
C THR A 446 35.14 75.86 -29.46
N THR A 447 35.89 75.59 -28.38
CA THR A 447 35.53 74.57 -27.38
C THR A 447 35.65 75.12 -25.96
N GLY A 448 34.62 74.94 -25.13
CA GLY A 448 34.63 75.27 -23.71
C GLY A 448 33.44 76.13 -23.29
N ILE A 449 33.65 77.23 -22.58
CA ILE A 449 32.58 78.07 -22.04
C ILE A 449 32.78 79.52 -22.46
N ALA A 450 31.77 80.14 -23.08
CA ALA A 450 31.72 81.57 -23.40
C ALA A 450 32.88 82.10 -24.26
N ASN A 451 33.50 81.27 -25.11
CA ASN A 451 34.53 81.73 -26.04
C ASN A 451 33.93 82.38 -27.28
N SER A 452 34.59 83.38 -27.88
CA SER A 452 34.18 84.01 -29.14
C SER A 452 35.34 84.18 -30.12
N GLY A 453 35.16 83.82 -31.39
CA GLY A 453 36.16 83.96 -32.46
C GLY A 453 36.53 82.61 -33.06
N THR A 454 37.78 82.42 -33.49
CA THR A 454 38.20 81.21 -34.23
C THR A 454 39.18 80.36 -33.42
N LEU A 455 39.02 79.03 -33.39
CA LEU A 455 39.99 78.08 -32.83
C LEU A 455 40.36 78.32 -31.34
N ASN A 456 39.40 78.82 -30.55
CA ASN A 456 39.60 79.05 -29.12
C ASN A 456 39.25 77.84 -28.27
N THR A 457 40.04 77.56 -27.22
CA THR A 457 39.77 76.51 -26.24
C THR A 457 39.81 77.03 -24.80
N GLY A 458 38.86 76.62 -23.95
CA GLY A 458 38.83 76.97 -22.53
C GLY A 458 37.67 77.89 -22.12
N VAL A 459 37.90 78.95 -21.35
CA VAL A 459 36.80 79.74 -20.73
C VAL A 459 36.93 81.24 -21.03
N ALA A 460 35.90 81.84 -21.62
CA ALA A 460 35.78 83.28 -21.82
C ALA A 460 36.93 83.92 -22.63
N ASN A 461 37.46 83.22 -23.64
CA ASN A 461 38.46 83.75 -24.55
C ASN A 461 37.81 84.48 -25.73
N THR A 462 38.35 85.64 -26.10
CA THR A 462 37.92 86.45 -27.26
C THR A 462 39.10 86.70 -28.20
N GLY A 463 38.92 86.53 -29.51
CA GLY A 463 40.02 86.60 -30.51
C GLY A 463 40.18 85.27 -31.25
N ASP A 464 41.34 85.01 -31.87
CA ASP A 464 41.58 83.77 -32.63
C ASP A 464 42.77 82.96 -32.07
N HIS A 465 42.72 81.63 -32.12
CA HIS A 465 43.80 80.70 -31.72
C HIS A 465 44.24 80.79 -30.24
N SER A 466 43.32 81.09 -29.34
CA SER A 466 43.63 81.25 -27.91
C SER A 466 43.26 80.01 -27.08
N SER A 467 44.09 79.65 -26.10
CA SER A 467 43.85 78.54 -25.15
C SER A 467 43.94 79.01 -23.69
N GLY A 468 43.16 78.41 -22.79
CA GLY A 468 43.14 78.78 -21.36
C GLY A 468 41.93 79.61 -20.98
N GLY A 469 42.06 80.75 -20.32
CA GLY A 469 40.88 81.51 -19.89
C GLY A 469 41.02 83.03 -19.75
N PHE A 470 39.93 83.73 -20.04
CA PHE A 470 39.82 85.20 -19.96
C PHE A 470 40.83 85.95 -20.83
N ASN A 471 41.21 85.37 -21.97
CA ASN A 471 42.12 85.99 -22.93
C ASN A 471 41.37 86.99 -23.83
N GLN A 472 42.00 88.14 -24.10
CA GLN A 472 41.49 89.17 -25.01
C GLN A 472 42.54 89.45 -26.07
N GLY A 473 42.39 88.81 -27.23
CA GLY A 473 43.33 88.87 -28.34
C GLY A 473 43.59 87.50 -28.99
N SER A 474 44.40 87.50 -30.04
CA SER A 474 44.75 86.29 -30.78
C SER A 474 46.08 85.69 -30.32
N ASP A 475 46.24 84.38 -30.55
CA ASP A 475 47.47 83.62 -30.31
C ASP A 475 47.95 83.62 -28.84
N GLN A 476 47.01 83.62 -27.89
CA GLN A 476 47.31 83.65 -26.45
C GLN A 476 47.16 82.28 -25.80
N SER A 477 47.99 81.96 -24.80
CA SER A 477 47.86 80.75 -24.00
C SER A 477 47.78 81.10 -22.51
N GLY A 478 47.19 80.23 -21.69
CA GLY A 478 47.08 80.47 -20.25
C GLY A 478 45.93 81.42 -19.87
N PHE A 479 46.10 82.16 -18.77
CA PHE A 479 45.04 83.00 -18.19
C PHE A 479 45.37 84.49 -18.29
N PHE A 480 44.37 85.31 -18.65
CA PHE A 480 44.45 86.78 -18.70
C PHE A 480 45.49 87.36 -19.67
N GLY A 481 45.73 86.70 -20.81
CA GLY A 481 46.54 87.22 -21.91
C GLY A 481 48.05 87.31 -21.63
N GLN A 482 48.58 86.48 -20.73
CA GLN A 482 50.03 86.34 -20.53
C GLN A 482 50.62 85.36 -21.56
N PRO A 483 51.83 85.61 -22.11
CA PRO A 483 52.41 84.79 -23.18
C PRO A 483 52.68 83.34 -22.78
#